data_AF-A0A9D8HVD3-F1
#
_entry.id   AF-A0A9D8HVD3-F1
#
_cell.length_a   1.000
_cell.length_b   1.000
_cell.length_c   1.000
_cell.angle_alpha   90.00
_cell.angle_beta   90.00
_cell.angle_gamma   90.00
#
_symmetry.space_group_name_H-M   'P 1'
#
loop_
_entity.id
_entity.type
_entity.pdbx_description
1 polymer ?
#
loop_
_entity_poly.entity_id
_entity_poly.type
_entity_poly.pdbx_seq_one_letter_code
_entity_poly.pdbx_strand_id
1 'polypeptide(L)'
;MSNDFIYVYVNVSRVTTTATPTVLIGQDELTARIAALAQEIRSDLPSGQLHFICVLKGAFLFLGDLIRATEGPVSIDFMACSSYGAATSSSGEVRLTKDLDASIEGRDVIIVEDIVDTGLTLHYLQEILQARGPRTLRTACLLSKPSRRKIDVKVDYIGFTIEDKFVVGYGLDYAEQYRNVPYIGIL
;
A
#
# COMPACT_ATOMS: atom_id res chain seq x y z
N MET A 1 -11.03 -0.68 -41.23
CA MET A 1 -11.12 -0.74 -39.75
C MET A 1 -9.98 0.11 -39.21
N SER A 2 -10.28 1.37 -38.89
CA SER A 2 -9.32 2.38 -38.43
C SER A 2 -9.11 2.24 -36.92
N ASN A 3 -7.85 2.13 -36.50
CA ASN A 3 -7.46 2.22 -35.09
C ASN A 3 -7.39 3.69 -34.69
N ASP A 4 -8.41 4.18 -33.99
CA ASP A 4 -8.37 5.50 -33.35
C ASP A 4 -7.66 5.37 -31.99
N PHE A 5 -6.37 5.71 -31.95
CA PHE A 5 -5.66 5.96 -30.70
C PHE A 5 -6.00 7.36 -30.20
N ILE A 6 -6.72 7.45 -29.08
CA ILE A 6 -6.99 8.71 -28.40
C ILE A 6 -5.71 9.15 -27.66
N TYR A 7 -5.04 10.17 -28.19
CA TYR A 7 -3.99 10.88 -27.44
C TYR A 7 -4.65 11.87 -26.49
N VAL A 8 -4.62 11.58 -25.19
CA VAL A 8 -5.00 12.54 -24.16
C VAL A 8 -3.80 13.45 -23.89
N TYR A 9 -3.87 14.69 -24.35
CA TYR A 9 -2.94 15.74 -23.94
C TYR A 9 -3.25 16.15 -22.50
N VAL A 10 -2.36 15.82 -21.56
CA VAL A 10 -2.44 16.36 -20.19
C VAL A 10 -1.60 17.63 -20.14
N ASN A 11 -2.26 18.76 -19.92
CA ASN A 11 -1.59 20.03 -19.64
C ASN A 11 -1.03 19.98 -18.21
N VAL A 12 0.29 19.88 -18.07
CA VAL A 12 0.95 19.87 -16.77
C VAL A 12 1.40 21.28 -16.44
N SER A 13 0.53 22.06 -15.80
CA SER A 13 0.96 23.23 -15.03
C SER A 13 1.83 22.72 -13.88
N ARG A 14 3.13 23.01 -13.93
CA ARG A 14 4.07 22.70 -12.85
C ARG A 14 3.69 23.51 -11.62
N VAL A 15 3.00 22.88 -10.67
CA VAL A 15 2.93 23.38 -9.30
C VAL A 15 4.34 23.25 -8.72
N THR A 16 4.97 24.39 -8.45
CA THR A 16 6.26 24.50 -7.80
C THR A 16 6.21 23.86 -6.42
N THR A 17 7.10 22.89 -6.18
CA THR A 17 7.16 22.12 -4.96
C THR A 17 7.41 23.01 -3.74
N THR A 18 6.54 22.83 -2.76
CA THR A 18 6.71 23.13 -1.34
C THR A 18 7.95 22.41 -0.77
N ALA A 19 8.38 22.78 0.45
CA ALA A 19 9.62 22.37 1.13
C ALA A 19 10.18 20.96 0.80
N THR A 20 11.51 20.83 0.68
CA THR A 20 12.22 19.55 0.53
C THR A 20 12.11 18.75 1.83
N PRO A 21 11.51 17.54 1.81
CA PRO A 21 11.40 16.71 3.01
C PRO A 21 12.77 16.31 3.56
N THR A 22 12.90 16.24 4.88
CA THR A 22 14.11 15.69 5.53
C THR A 22 14.08 14.17 5.40
N VAL A 23 15.10 13.56 4.82
CA VAL A 23 15.16 12.10 4.59
C VAL A 23 15.04 11.35 5.92
N LEU A 24 14.09 10.43 6.00
CA LEU A 24 13.90 9.50 7.11
C LEU A 24 14.35 8.08 6.73
N ILE A 25 13.98 7.61 5.54
CA ILE A 25 14.37 6.30 5.00
C ILE A 25 14.85 6.50 3.56
N GLY A 26 16.09 6.13 3.29
CA GLY A 26 16.71 6.31 1.98
C GLY A 26 16.21 5.32 0.92
N GLN A 27 16.46 5.62 -0.36
CA GLN A 27 16.05 4.76 -1.48
C GLN A 27 16.73 3.38 -1.45
N ASP A 28 18.01 3.32 -1.11
CA ASP A 28 18.75 2.06 -1.03
C ASP A 28 18.25 1.20 0.15
N GLU A 29 17.90 1.84 1.26
CA GLU A 29 17.32 1.19 2.43
C GLU A 29 15.93 0.61 2.12
N LEU A 30 15.08 1.37 1.43
CA LEU A 30 13.80 0.88 0.90
C LEU A 30 14.00 -0.36 0.02
N THR A 31 14.90 -0.25 -0.97
CA THR A 31 15.18 -1.33 -1.92
C THR A 31 15.62 -2.60 -1.20
N ALA A 32 16.57 -2.49 -0.27
CA ALA A 32 17.08 -3.62 0.49
C ALA A 32 15.99 -4.26 1.38
N ARG A 33 15.20 -3.44 2.08
CA ARG A 33 14.13 -3.96 2.95
C ARG A 33 13.03 -4.65 2.15
N ILE A 34 12.63 -4.09 1.01
CA ILE A 34 11.58 -4.66 0.16
C ILE A 34 12.03 -6.00 -0.43
N ALA A 35 13.30 -6.12 -0.82
CA ALA A 35 13.85 -7.40 -1.25
C ALA A 35 13.80 -8.47 -0.14
N ALA A 36 14.14 -8.09 1.09
CA ALA A 36 14.03 -8.98 2.24
C ALA A 36 12.56 -9.38 2.52
N LEU A 37 11.62 -8.44 2.46
CA LEU A 37 10.18 -8.72 2.61
C LEU A 37 9.69 -9.71 1.55
N ALA A 38 10.10 -9.56 0.30
CA ALA A 38 9.73 -10.46 -0.77
C ALA A 38 10.21 -11.90 -0.51
N GLN A 39 11.42 -12.05 0.02
CA GLN A 39 11.98 -13.35 0.42
C GLN A 39 11.22 -13.94 1.61
N GLU A 40 10.90 -13.15 2.64
CA GLU A 40 10.08 -13.56 3.79
C GLU A 40 8.72 -14.09 3.32
N ILE A 41 8.01 -13.32 2.48
CA ILE A 41 6.70 -13.69 1.93
C ILE A 41 6.78 -15.00 1.16
N ARG A 42 7.79 -15.17 0.29
CA ARG A 42 7.94 -16.38 -0.52
C ARG A 42 8.33 -17.58 0.34
N SER A 43 9.19 -17.42 1.35
CA SER A 43 9.55 -18.50 2.28
C SER A 43 8.33 -19.03 3.04
N ASP A 44 7.47 -18.12 3.48
CA ASP A 44 6.26 -18.46 4.23
C ASP A 44 5.15 -19.06 3.37
N LEU A 45 5.15 -18.77 2.07
CA LEU A 45 4.20 -19.24 1.06
C LEU A 45 4.96 -19.78 -0.17
N PRO A 46 5.64 -20.93 -0.03
CA PRO A 46 6.63 -21.41 -1.00
C PRO A 46 6.03 -21.95 -2.30
N SER A 47 4.72 -22.14 -2.37
CA SER A 47 4.05 -22.80 -3.49
C SER A 47 2.83 -22.04 -3.95
N GLY A 48 2.52 -22.18 -5.24
CA GLY A 48 1.36 -21.55 -5.85
C GLY A 48 1.56 -20.07 -6.22
N GLN A 49 0.51 -19.51 -6.81
CA GLN A 49 0.47 -18.10 -7.19
C GLN A 49 0.06 -17.25 -5.98
N LEU A 50 0.84 -16.19 -5.72
CA LEU A 50 0.48 -15.18 -4.73
C LEU A 50 -0.41 -14.11 -5.38
N HIS A 51 -1.43 -13.67 -4.66
CA HIS A 51 -2.34 -12.61 -5.10
C HIS A 51 -2.17 -11.38 -4.20
N PHE A 52 -1.60 -10.31 -4.74
CA PHE A 52 -1.37 -9.07 -4.00
C PHE A 52 -2.53 -8.10 -4.23
N ILE A 53 -3.12 -7.62 -3.14
CA ILE A 53 -4.16 -6.60 -3.17
C ILE A 53 -3.55 -5.29 -2.70
N CYS A 54 -3.38 -4.33 -3.60
CA CYS A 54 -2.86 -3.02 -3.27
C CYS A 54 -3.98 -2.08 -2.81
N VAL A 55 -3.82 -1.50 -1.63
CA VAL A 55 -4.72 -0.46 -1.13
C VAL A 55 -4.31 0.88 -1.75
N LEU A 56 -5.19 1.43 -2.57
CA LEU A 56 -4.95 2.69 -3.27
C LEU A 56 -5.10 3.90 -2.33
N LYS A 57 -4.34 4.98 -2.57
CA LYS A 57 -3.37 5.15 -3.67
C LYS A 57 -1.95 4.79 -3.27
N GLY A 58 -1.51 5.12 -2.06
CA GLY A 58 -0.09 5.27 -1.76
C GLY A 58 0.73 3.98 -1.77
N ALA A 59 0.11 2.81 -1.61
CA ALA A 59 0.83 1.53 -1.61
C ALA A 59 1.34 1.09 -3.00
N PHE A 60 0.95 1.76 -4.10
CA PHE A 60 1.22 1.26 -5.45
C PHE A 60 2.71 1.19 -5.82
N LEU A 61 3.55 2.11 -5.32
CA LEU A 61 5.00 2.05 -5.56
C LEU A 61 5.62 0.89 -4.78
N PHE A 62 5.24 0.74 -3.50
CA PHE A 62 5.67 -0.39 -2.68
C PHE A 62 5.25 -1.72 -3.31
N LEU A 63 4.00 -1.85 -3.77
CA LEU A 63 3.54 -3.02 -4.52
C LEU A 63 4.45 -3.29 -5.72
N GLY A 64 4.68 -2.27 -6.55
CA GLY A 64 5.47 -2.40 -7.78
C GLY A 64 6.90 -2.91 -7.53
N ASP A 65 7.52 -2.50 -6.43
CA ASP A 65 8.86 -2.98 -6.06
C ASP A 65 8.80 -4.36 -5.41
N LEU A 66 7.82 -4.59 -4.53
CA LEU A 66 7.63 -5.87 -3.84
C LEU A 66 7.37 -7.02 -4.81
N ILE A 67 6.48 -6.84 -5.78
CA ILE A 67 6.17 -7.90 -6.76
C ILE A 67 7.33 -8.18 -7.70
N ARG A 68 8.16 -7.17 -8.03
CA ARG A 68 9.37 -7.36 -8.85
C ARG A 68 10.45 -8.13 -8.11
N ALA A 69 10.52 -7.99 -6.79
CA ALA A 69 11.43 -8.74 -5.93
C ALA A 69 10.89 -10.12 -5.53
N THR A 70 9.59 -10.37 -5.69
CA THR A 70 8.96 -11.65 -5.33
C THR A 70 9.16 -12.69 -6.43
N GLU A 71 9.83 -13.78 -6.10
CA GLU A 71 10.02 -14.90 -7.03
C GLU A 71 8.72 -15.65 -7.30
N GLY A 72 8.60 -16.27 -8.48
CA GLY A 72 7.48 -17.14 -8.84
C GLY A 72 6.22 -16.40 -9.33
N PRO A 73 5.12 -17.13 -9.58
CA PRO A 73 3.91 -16.53 -10.13
C PRO A 73 3.24 -15.59 -9.13
N VAL A 74 2.90 -14.39 -9.61
CA VAL A 74 2.15 -13.38 -8.87
C VAL A 74 0.98 -12.88 -9.71
N SER A 75 -0.05 -12.39 -9.06
CA SER A 75 -1.15 -11.63 -9.66
C SER A 75 -1.47 -10.45 -8.76
N ILE A 76 -2.08 -9.41 -9.31
CA ILE A 76 -2.39 -8.19 -8.56
C ILE A 76 -3.86 -7.82 -8.73
N ASP A 77 -4.40 -7.13 -7.73
CA ASP A 77 -5.66 -6.41 -7.78
C ASP A 77 -5.53 -5.13 -6.94
N PHE A 78 -6.46 -4.20 -7.11
CA PHE A 78 -6.46 -2.92 -6.42
C PHE A 78 -7.79 -2.71 -5.72
N MET A 79 -7.73 -2.26 -4.47
CA MET A 79 -8.90 -1.80 -3.72
C MET A 79 -8.72 -0.33 -3.36
N ALA A 80 -9.82 0.40 -3.33
CA ALA A 80 -9.82 1.78 -2.84
C ALA A 80 -10.90 1.94 -1.80
N CYS A 81 -10.56 2.65 -0.73
CA CYS A 81 -11.48 3.00 0.32
C CYS A 81 -11.41 4.50 0.61
N SER A 82 -12.54 5.05 1.04
CA SER A 82 -12.65 6.44 1.49
C SER A 82 -13.20 6.46 2.91
N SER A 83 -12.58 7.25 3.79
CA SER A 83 -13.13 7.53 5.12
C SER A 83 -14.38 8.41 5.00
N TYR A 84 -15.42 8.14 5.80
CA TYR A 84 -16.53 9.10 5.94
C TYR A 84 -16.09 10.27 6.83
N GLY A 85 -15.98 11.47 6.24
CA GLY A 85 -15.78 12.73 6.97
C GLY A 85 -14.58 13.55 6.45
N ALA A 86 -14.80 14.84 6.22
CA ALA A 86 -13.80 15.80 5.74
C ALA A 86 -12.73 16.20 6.80
N ALA A 87 -12.64 15.46 7.91
CA ALA A 87 -11.75 15.76 9.03
C ALA A 87 -10.60 14.76 9.09
N THR A 88 -9.44 15.22 9.57
CA THR A 88 -8.19 14.45 9.76
C THR A 88 -8.27 13.30 10.77
N SER A 89 -9.46 12.96 11.27
CA SER A 89 -9.75 11.79 12.10
C SER A 89 -10.83 10.94 11.44
N SER A 90 -10.51 9.68 11.13
CA SER A 90 -11.50 8.75 10.60
C SER A 90 -12.63 8.54 11.62
N SER A 91 -13.88 8.61 11.15
CA SER A 91 -15.09 8.26 11.92
C SER A 91 -15.18 6.76 12.24
N GLY A 92 -14.26 5.95 11.71
CA GLY A 92 -14.30 4.49 11.74
C GLY A 92 -15.14 3.89 10.61
N GLU A 93 -16.02 4.67 9.97
CA GLU A 93 -16.76 4.21 8.80
C GLU A 93 -15.91 4.33 7.54
N VAL A 94 -15.61 3.18 6.94
CA VAL A 94 -14.85 3.04 5.70
C VAL A 94 -15.82 2.64 4.58
N ARG A 95 -15.81 3.37 3.46
CA ARG A 95 -16.55 3.02 2.25
C ARG A 95 -15.60 2.47 1.19
N LEU A 96 -15.93 1.33 0.60
CA LEU A 96 -15.27 0.88 -0.63
C LEU A 96 -15.69 1.76 -1.81
N THR A 97 -14.70 2.36 -2.47
CA THR A 97 -14.87 3.14 -3.71
C THR A 97 -14.43 2.36 -4.93
N LYS A 98 -13.55 1.37 -4.75
CA LYS A 98 -13.25 0.31 -5.74
C LYS A 98 -13.12 -1.02 -5.00
N ASP A 99 -13.81 -2.03 -5.51
CA ASP A 99 -13.68 -3.41 -5.09
C ASP A 99 -12.74 -4.20 -6.02
N LEU A 100 -12.42 -5.43 -5.63
CA LEU A 100 -11.66 -6.41 -6.40
C LEU A 100 -12.36 -6.74 -7.72
N ASP A 101 -11.55 -6.93 -8.76
CA ASP A 101 -12.00 -7.39 -10.06
C ASP A 101 -12.04 -8.93 -10.14
N ALA A 102 -11.23 -9.62 -9.31
CA ALA A 102 -11.16 -11.08 -9.27
C ALA A 102 -11.60 -11.68 -7.92
N SER A 103 -12.17 -12.90 -7.97
CA SER A 103 -12.40 -13.68 -6.75
C SER A 103 -11.07 -14.08 -6.11
N ILE A 104 -11.05 -14.05 -4.78
CA ILE A 104 -9.90 -14.44 -3.95
C ILE A 104 -10.11 -15.77 -3.21
N GLU A 105 -11.24 -16.43 -3.42
CA GLU A 105 -11.57 -17.71 -2.79
C GLU A 105 -10.47 -18.74 -3.07
N GLY A 106 -9.98 -19.41 -2.02
CA GLY A 106 -8.94 -20.42 -2.10
C GLY A 106 -7.53 -19.92 -2.49
N ARG A 107 -7.32 -18.60 -2.62
CA ARG A 107 -6.01 -18.00 -2.97
C ARG A 107 -5.17 -17.67 -1.75
N ASP A 108 -3.85 -17.61 -1.95
CA ASP A 108 -2.93 -17.00 -0.98
C ASP A 108 -2.86 -15.50 -1.26
N VAL A 109 -3.37 -14.70 -0.34
CA VAL A 109 -3.60 -13.27 -0.52
C VAL A 109 -2.71 -12.45 0.40
N ILE A 110 -2.09 -11.40 -0.15
CA ILE A 110 -1.31 -10.41 0.58
C ILE A 110 -1.94 -9.03 0.37
N ILE A 111 -2.48 -8.44 1.42
CA ILE A 111 -2.85 -7.03 1.43
C ILE A 111 -1.57 -6.20 1.50
N VAL A 112 -1.43 -5.21 0.61
CA VAL A 112 -0.28 -4.31 0.54
C VAL A 112 -0.72 -2.90 0.89
N GLU A 113 -0.18 -2.40 2.00
CA GLU A 113 -0.44 -1.05 2.56
C GLU A 113 0.84 -0.21 2.56
N ASP A 114 0.71 1.09 2.35
CA ASP A 114 1.82 2.04 2.50
C ASP A 114 2.07 2.35 3.98
N ILE A 115 1.01 2.59 4.76
CA ILE A 115 1.13 2.91 6.17
C ILE A 115 -0.04 2.38 7.00
N VAL A 116 0.27 1.69 8.10
CA VAL A 116 -0.71 1.35 9.12
C VAL A 116 -0.52 2.28 10.33
N ASP A 117 -1.49 3.16 10.55
CA ASP A 117 -1.55 4.12 11.65
C ASP A 117 -2.51 3.65 12.77
N THR A 118 -3.78 4.04 12.70
CA THR A 118 -4.80 3.65 13.70
C THR A 118 -5.19 2.17 13.63
N GLY A 119 -4.97 1.52 12.50
CA GLY A 119 -5.37 0.12 12.23
C GLY A 119 -6.82 -0.05 11.78
N LEU A 120 -7.67 0.98 11.87
CA LEU A 120 -9.10 0.86 11.58
C LEU A 120 -9.41 0.43 10.14
N THR A 121 -8.76 1.06 9.15
CA THR A 121 -8.94 0.70 7.74
C THR A 121 -8.47 -0.73 7.46
N LEU A 122 -7.27 -1.08 7.93
CA LEU A 122 -6.73 -2.42 7.74
C LEU A 122 -7.62 -3.49 8.40
N HIS A 123 -8.11 -3.23 9.62
CA HIS A 123 -9.03 -4.13 10.31
C HIS A 123 -10.28 -4.40 9.45
N TYR A 124 -10.92 -3.34 8.97
CA TYR A 124 -12.08 -3.44 8.08
C TYR A 124 -11.75 -4.26 6.82
N LEU A 125 -10.62 -3.98 6.17
CA LEU A 125 -10.19 -4.70 4.96
C LEU A 125 -9.94 -6.19 5.25
N GLN A 126 -9.30 -6.51 6.38
CA GLN A 126 -9.05 -7.89 6.80
C GLN A 126 -10.37 -8.64 7.02
N GLU A 127 -11.36 -8.02 7.69
CA GLU A 127 -12.67 -8.64 7.91
C GLU A 127 -13.40 -8.96 6.60
N ILE A 128 -13.51 -7.97 5.70
CA ILE A 128 -14.25 -8.16 4.44
C ILE A 128 -13.54 -9.15 3.51
N LEU A 129 -12.20 -9.19 3.51
CA LEU A 129 -11.44 -10.08 2.63
C LEU A 129 -11.40 -11.50 3.19
N GLN A 130 -11.31 -11.65 4.51
CA GLN A 130 -11.37 -12.97 5.15
C GLN A 130 -12.73 -13.64 4.89
N ALA A 131 -13.81 -12.87 4.89
CA ALA A 131 -15.16 -13.37 4.59
C ALA A 131 -15.32 -13.90 3.15
N ARG A 132 -14.41 -13.55 2.23
CA ARG A 132 -14.40 -14.05 0.83
C ARG A 132 -13.68 -15.39 0.67
N GLY A 133 -13.26 -16.01 1.77
CA GLY A 133 -12.69 -17.36 1.80
C GLY A 133 -11.33 -17.54 1.13
N PRO A 134 -10.35 -16.62 1.26
CA PRO A 134 -8.99 -16.90 0.80
C PRO A 134 -8.41 -18.10 1.57
N ARG A 135 -7.49 -18.85 0.93
CA ARG A 135 -6.75 -19.94 1.59
C ARG A 135 -5.84 -19.40 2.67
N THR A 136 -5.17 -18.28 2.39
CA THR A 136 -4.44 -17.50 3.40
C THR A 136 -4.67 -16.01 3.14
N LEU A 137 -4.75 -15.22 4.22
CA LEU A 137 -4.79 -13.77 4.16
C LEU A 137 -3.69 -13.23 5.07
N ARG A 138 -2.74 -12.51 4.48
CA ARG A 138 -1.63 -11.86 5.19
C ARG A 138 -1.56 -10.39 4.80
N THR A 139 -0.85 -9.59 5.60
CA THR A 139 -0.65 -8.17 5.35
C THR A 139 0.84 -7.82 5.30
N ALA A 140 1.24 -7.16 4.21
CA ALA A 140 2.53 -6.48 4.09
C ALA A 140 2.28 -4.97 4.16
N CYS A 141 2.98 -4.28 5.06
CA CYS A 141 2.91 -2.83 5.18
C CYS A 141 4.30 -2.22 5.13
N LEU A 142 4.47 -1.16 4.34
CA LEU A 142 5.75 -0.47 4.27
C LEU A 142 6.08 0.24 5.59
N LEU A 143 5.14 1.02 6.16
CA LEU A 143 5.33 1.78 7.39
C LEU A 143 4.33 1.42 8.48
N SER A 144 4.82 1.11 9.68
CA SER A 144 3.97 0.88 10.84
C SER A 144 4.20 1.96 11.90
N LYS A 145 3.11 2.53 12.43
CA LYS A 145 3.10 3.41 13.61
C LYS A 145 2.36 2.76 14.79
N PRO A 146 2.99 1.83 15.54
CA PRO A 146 2.32 1.14 16.64
C PRO A 146 1.77 2.08 17.73
N SER A 147 2.44 3.20 18.00
CA SER A 147 2.03 4.21 19.00
C SER A 147 0.67 4.85 18.70
N ARG A 148 0.15 4.68 17.49
CA ARG A 148 -1.09 5.28 16.99
C ARG A 148 -2.25 4.32 16.90
N ARG A 149 -2.03 3.03 17.19
CA ARG A 149 -3.04 1.98 17.12
C ARG A 149 -4.23 2.31 18.02
N LYS A 150 -5.42 2.30 17.44
CA LYS A 150 -6.70 2.32 18.17
C LYS A 150 -7.30 0.92 18.31
N ILE A 151 -6.91 0.04 17.40
CA ILE A 151 -7.26 -1.37 17.38
C ILE A 151 -6.01 -2.18 17.09
N ASP A 152 -5.92 -3.36 17.70
CA ASP A 152 -4.85 -4.30 17.37
C ASP A 152 -5.15 -4.97 16.02
N VAL A 153 -4.18 -4.92 15.13
CA VAL A 153 -4.26 -5.51 13.78
C VAL A 153 -2.98 -6.23 13.48
N LYS A 154 -3.13 -7.46 12.99
CA LYS A 154 -1.99 -8.26 12.60
C LYS A 154 -1.40 -7.71 11.30
N VAL A 155 -0.11 -7.41 11.33
CA VAL A 155 0.69 -7.10 10.15
C VAL A 155 1.81 -8.12 10.09
N ASP A 156 1.76 -9.01 9.10
CA ASP A 156 2.68 -10.15 9.00
C ASP A 156 4.07 -9.71 8.55
N TYR A 157 4.14 -8.72 7.65
CA TYR A 157 5.40 -8.24 7.09
C TYR A 157 5.47 -6.71 7.19
N ILE A 158 6.35 -6.21 8.05
CA ILE A 158 6.54 -4.77 8.28
C ILE A 158 7.86 -4.34 7.64
N GLY A 159 7.81 -3.39 6.71
CA GLY A 159 9.00 -2.75 6.16
C GLY A 159 9.76 -2.02 7.26
N PHE A 160 9.15 -0.97 7.82
CA PHE A 160 9.76 -0.12 8.83
C PHE A 160 8.75 0.23 9.92
N THR A 161 9.21 0.25 11.16
CA THR A 161 8.46 0.83 12.27
C THR A 161 8.97 2.24 12.52
N ILE A 162 8.08 3.23 12.52
CA ILE A 162 8.43 4.64 12.67
C ILE A 162 7.66 5.29 13.81
N GLU A 163 8.20 6.38 14.34
CA GLU A 163 7.51 7.25 15.29
C GLU A 163 6.34 8.00 14.62
N ASP A 164 5.49 8.66 15.41
CA ASP A 164 4.40 9.47 14.87
C ASP A 164 4.92 10.79 14.28
N LYS A 165 5.42 10.70 13.05
CA LYS A 165 5.87 11.83 12.23
C LYS A 165 5.03 11.93 10.97
N PHE A 166 4.83 13.14 10.48
CA PHE A 166 4.18 13.33 9.18
C PHE A 166 5.19 13.00 8.09
N VAL A 167 4.90 11.98 7.28
CA VAL A 167 5.83 11.43 6.29
C VAL A 167 5.24 11.51 4.88
N VAL A 168 6.10 11.77 3.90
CA VAL A 168 5.77 11.86 2.48
C VAL A 168 6.83 11.13 1.66
N GLY A 169 6.53 10.91 0.37
CA GLY A 169 7.44 10.24 -0.54
C GLY A 169 7.16 8.75 -0.66
N TYR A 170 7.67 8.17 -1.74
CA TYR A 170 7.50 6.77 -2.08
C TYR A 170 6.03 6.30 -2.00
N GLY A 171 5.15 7.08 -2.63
CA GLY A 171 3.71 6.82 -2.69
C GLY A 171 2.90 7.61 -1.66
N LEU A 172 3.49 7.97 -0.51
CA LEU A 172 2.87 8.81 0.51
C LEU A 172 2.80 10.27 0.07
N ASP A 173 1.74 10.99 0.47
CA ASP A 173 1.50 12.36 0.00
C ASP A 173 1.21 13.38 1.08
N TYR A 174 1.36 14.64 0.68
CA TYR A 174 0.70 15.78 1.29
C TYR A 174 -0.06 16.54 0.22
N ALA A 175 -1.38 16.58 0.31
CA ALA A 175 -2.25 17.23 -0.67
C ALA A 175 -1.97 16.76 -2.12
N GLU A 176 -1.85 15.44 -2.31
CA GLU A 176 -1.54 14.76 -3.58
C GLU A 176 -0.13 15.06 -4.16
N GLN A 177 0.72 15.78 -3.42
CA GLN A 177 2.11 16.03 -3.80
C GLN A 177 3.06 15.02 -3.15
N TYR A 178 4.32 15.01 -3.59
CA TYR A 178 5.44 14.22 -3.05
C TYR A 178 5.45 12.71 -3.30
N ARG A 179 4.36 12.09 -3.79
CA ARG A 179 4.32 10.62 -4.03
C ARG A 179 5.50 10.10 -4.86
N ASN A 180 6.02 10.92 -5.78
CA ASN A 180 7.10 10.58 -6.70
C ASN A 180 8.52 10.72 -6.11
N VAL A 181 8.67 11.22 -4.88
CA VAL A 181 9.98 11.28 -4.21
C VAL A 181 10.46 9.85 -3.95
N PRO A 182 11.70 9.46 -4.29
CA PRO A 182 12.13 8.06 -4.27
C PRO A 182 12.54 7.55 -2.87
N TYR A 183 12.38 8.38 -1.85
CA TYR A 183 12.69 8.10 -0.45
C TYR A 183 11.50 8.54 0.42
N ILE A 184 11.49 8.12 1.67
CA ILE A 184 10.51 8.59 2.66
C ILE A 184 11.15 9.72 3.44
N GLY A 185 10.46 10.86 3.50
CA GLY A 185 10.92 12.04 4.22
C GLY A 185 9.87 12.59 5.18
N ILE A 186 10.32 13.42 6.11
CA ILE A 186 9.51 14.13 7.09
C ILE A 186 9.29 15.57 6.62
N LEU A 187 8.05 16.05 6.72
CA LEU A 187 7.70 17.48 6.59
C LEU A 187 7.56 18.14 7.97
#